data_AF-A0A2I8A9U4-F1
#
_entry.id   AF-A0A2I8A9U4-F1
#
_cell.length_a   1.000
_cell.length_b   1.000
_cell.length_c   1.000
_cell.angle_alpha   90.00
_cell.angle_beta   90.00
_cell.angle_gamma   90.00
#
_symmetry.space_group_name_H-M   'P 1'
#
loop_
_entity.id
_entity.type
_entity.pdbx_description
1 polymer ?
#
loop_
_entity_poly.entity_id
_entity_poly.type
_entity_poly.pdbx_seq_one_letter_code
_entity_poly.pdbx_strand_id
1 'polypeptide(L)'
;MTVAVQQEDLQILARTLQEQFLAEVPSGEVFHIKCAVNKDELMILIQHPVSINVDTEQVFSVIEEVLYSLASHNEQRIQCFLRMVGEKLPYAKRSLNIKVPEPVETSVAEDEEVAQEESASSSMEFPLAYSPPISQSEDEEEEIFDPLAGTPDLLTTPHRRPFPLMFLGMGLIGVLVFGSAGAYVVTRPCVMSECEELQAATKLKTESRQLLIRAKSDQDLAVITEQLNKTSEALSVIPWWSSRHQQAEELKSGLSAQSEKIDQVLKALQAAAVAEQKMQTPAKNPEELKARQNLWRQAIAPLEAIRPNNDLYRLISPRLLKYRASLKTINQQLVAEEKWLKKLVDAKAVATVATQRESTAQSLKEWQKVQSTWQITINALNVIPQTSPAYQEAQQLLLEYKPKLARARDRVTLEELGAKNFQQLSTIARQAKGYEQKQQWQAAVIYWEQALQAAKQISNDSLYYSQAQSLIPAYSAALKEAQTKLELDNAWRQTRVDLEKTCSSNIRICNFTVDEKGIIVRITPEYEQLLQNSLSEDTNNNSGAIADIANHWQGLQEALIVISENASLPLFIYNNQNQVIYLRTP
;
A
#
# COMPACT_ATOMS: atom_id res chain seq x y z
N MET A 1 -25.92 18.35 -7.86
CA MET A 1 -25.45 18.06 -6.48
C MET A 1 -23.95 17.95 -6.55
N THR A 2 -23.23 18.98 -6.11
CA THR A 2 -21.77 19.07 -6.12
C THR A 2 -21.21 18.21 -4.98
N VAL A 3 -20.60 17.08 -5.32
CA VAL A 3 -19.88 16.24 -4.36
C VAL A 3 -18.58 16.97 -4.02
N ALA A 4 -18.55 17.64 -2.88
CA ALA A 4 -17.31 18.10 -2.29
C ALA A 4 -16.50 16.86 -1.88
N VAL A 5 -15.63 16.38 -2.76
CA VAL A 5 -14.60 15.40 -2.40
C VAL A 5 -13.77 16.03 -1.28
N GLN A 6 -13.82 15.46 -0.08
CA GLN A 6 -13.12 16.04 1.06
C GLN A 6 -11.62 15.86 0.84
N GLN A 7 -10.82 16.82 1.31
CA GLN A 7 -9.35 16.78 1.15
C GLN A 7 -8.72 15.53 1.78
N GLU A 8 -9.42 14.94 2.76
CA GLU A 8 -9.09 13.66 3.40
C GLU A 8 -9.23 12.47 2.43
N ASP A 9 -10.27 12.46 1.59
CA ASP A 9 -10.50 11.40 0.59
C ASP A 9 -9.40 11.40 -0.49
N LEU A 10 -8.90 12.58 -0.88
CA LEU A 10 -7.79 12.70 -1.83
C LEU A 10 -6.46 12.21 -1.26
N GLN A 11 -6.24 12.40 0.05
CA GLN A 11 -5.05 11.87 0.72
C GLN A 11 -5.11 10.34 0.83
N ILE A 12 -6.30 9.80 1.12
CA ILE A 12 -6.53 8.35 1.15
C ILE A 12 -6.29 7.77 -0.25
N LEU A 13 -6.88 8.36 -1.29
CA LEU A 13 -6.69 7.92 -2.68
C LEU A 13 -5.22 7.98 -3.11
N ALA A 14 -4.53 9.09 -2.83
CA ALA A 14 -3.10 9.22 -3.14
C ALA A 14 -2.27 8.15 -2.43
N ARG A 15 -2.60 7.82 -1.18
CA ARG A 15 -1.94 6.77 -0.41
C ARG A 15 -2.22 5.38 -0.97
N THR A 16 -3.47 5.07 -1.31
CA THR A 16 -3.84 3.79 -1.92
C THR A 16 -3.13 3.58 -3.26
N LEU A 17 -3.09 4.61 -4.12
CA LEU A 17 -2.34 4.56 -5.37
C LEU A 17 -0.84 4.38 -5.14
N GLN A 18 -0.28 5.09 -4.15
CA GLN A 18 1.14 4.97 -3.79
C GLN A 18 1.49 3.56 -3.30
N GLU A 19 0.61 2.95 -2.51
CA GLU A 19 0.77 1.58 -2.00
C GLU A 19 0.68 0.55 -3.13
N GLN A 20 -0.18 0.76 -4.14
CA GLN A 20 -0.23 -0.13 -5.31
C GLN A 20 1.03 0.00 -6.18
N PHE A 21 1.55 1.22 -6.37
CA PHE A 21 2.79 1.42 -7.12
C PHE A 21 3.98 0.72 -6.48
N LEU A 22 4.05 0.71 -5.15
CA LEU A 22 5.05 -0.04 -4.40
C LEU A 22 4.99 -1.56 -4.67
N ALA A 23 3.81 -2.09 -4.99
CA ALA A 23 3.60 -3.52 -5.18
C ALA A 23 3.78 -3.98 -6.64
N GLU A 24 3.39 -3.15 -7.63
CA GLU A 24 3.22 -3.59 -9.02
C GLU A 24 4.16 -2.89 -10.02
N VAL A 25 4.78 -1.77 -9.64
CA VAL A 25 5.73 -1.04 -10.51
C VAL A 25 7.16 -1.27 -10.01
N PRO A 26 8.09 -1.74 -10.87
CA PRO A 26 9.51 -1.80 -10.55
C PRO A 26 10.02 -0.42 -10.11
N SER A 27 10.75 -0.37 -8.99
CA SER A 27 11.18 0.89 -8.36
C SER A 27 10.03 1.78 -7.86
N GLY A 28 8.84 1.25 -7.59
CA GLY A 28 7.68 1.99 -7.06
C GLY A 28 7.96 2.89 -5.84
N GLU A 29 9.00 2.61 -5.07
CA GLU A 29 9.43 3.37 -3.87
C GLU A 29 9.91 4.79 -4.14
N VAL A 30 10.35 5.07 -5.36
CA VAL A 30 10.85 6.40 -5.75
C VAL A 30 9.76 7.28 -6.38
N PHE A 31 8.62 6.69 -6.73
CA PHE A 31 7.50 7.40 -7.32
C PHE A 31 6.75 8.13 -6.22
N HIS A 32 6.26 9.34 -6.52
CA HIS A 32 5.47 10.15 -5.61
C HIS A 32 4.15 10.51 -6.28
N ILE A 33 3.05 10.07 -5.69
CA ILE A 33 1.70 10.29 -6.22
C ILE A 33 1.00 11.41 -5.44
N LYS A 34 0.37 12.33 -6.17
CA LYS A 34 -0.47 13.41 -5.63
C LYS A 34 -1.79 13.44 -6.35
N CYS A 35 -2.88 13.59 -5.60
CA CYS A 35 -4.22 13.73 -6.15
C CYS A 35 -4.76 15.14 -5.84
N ALA A 36 -5.47 15.72 -6.79
CA ALA A 36 -6.15 17.00 -6.66
C ALA A 36 -7.45 16.98 -7.48
N VAL A 37 -8.41 17.83 -7.14
CA VAL A 37 -9.62 18.03 -7.95
C VAL A 37 -9.57 19.41 -8.57
N ASN A 38 -9.83 19.50 -9.87
CA ASN A 38 -9.88 20.76 -10.61
C ASN A 38 -11.04 20.71 -11.60
N LYS A 39 -11.97 21.67 -11.54
CA LYS A 39 -13.16 21.75 -12.40
C LYS A 39 -13.94 20.42 -12.47
N ASP A 40 -14.18 19.82 -11.30
CA ASP A 40 -14.86 18.52 -11.15
C ASP A 40 -14.14 17.30 -11.79
N GLU A 41 -12.90 17.48 -12.25
CA GLU A 41 -12.04 16.39 -12.72
C GLU A 41 -11.00 16.00 -11.66
N LEU A 42 -10.84 14.70 -11.44
CA LEU A 42 -9.77 14.19 -10.58
C LEU A 42 -8.45 14.22 -11.38
N MET A 43 -7.46 14.92 -10.86
CA MET A 43 -6.11 14.96 -11.41
C MET A 43 -5.15 14.18 -10.53
N ILE A 44 -4.43 13.24 -11.14
CA ILE A 44 -3.42 12.41 -10.49
C ILE A 44 -2.06 12.73 -11.10
N LEU A 45 -1.13 13.21 -10.29
CA LEU A 45 0.24 13.49 -10.69
C LEU A 45 1.19 12.45 -10.11
N ILE A 46 1.94 11.78 -10.98
CA ILE A 46 2.97 10.80 -10.65
C ILE A 46 4.33 11.40 -10.96
N GLN A 47 5.18 11.50 -9.93
CA GLN A 47 6.52 12.06 -10.06
C GLN A 47 7.60 11.00 -9.82
N HIS A 48 8.69 11.03 -10.59
CA HIS A 48 9.84 10.16 -10.39
C HIS A 48 11.16 10.91 -10.64
N PRO A 49 12.30 10.46 -10.10
CA PRO A 49 13.61 11.05 -10.39
C PRO A 49 14.08 10.72 -11.82
N VAL A 50 14.96 11.55 -12.36
CA VAL A 50 15.51 11.43 -13.74
C VAL A 50 16.32 10.14 -13.95
N SER A 51 16.82 9.52 -12.88
CA SER A 51 17.69 8.35 -12.94
C SER A 51 16.99 7.03 -13.26
N ILE A 52 15.68 7.05 -13.56
CA ILE A 52 14.86 5.84 -13.70
C ILE A 52 14.17 5.87 -15.05
N ASN A 53 14.33 4.75 -15.77
CA ASN A 53 13.58 4.51 -16.99
C ASN A 53 12.17 4.01 -16.63
N VAL A 54 11.15 4.72 -17.07
CA VAL A 54 9.76 4.48 -16.67
C VAL A 54 8.99 3.91 -17.85
N ASP A 55 8.41 2.72 -17.68
CA ASP A 55 7.40 2.21 -18.61
C ASP A 55 6.08 2.93 -18.33
N THR A 56 5.73 3.88 -19.21
CA THR A 56 4.55 4.72 -19.06
C THR A 56 3.25 3.92 -19.16
N GLU A 57 3.21 2.85 -19.96
CA GLU A 57 1.99 2.03 -20.12
C GLU A 57 1.75 1.18 -18.88
N GLN A 58 2.79 0.55 -18.32
CA GLN A 58 2.69 -0.19 -17.07
C GLN A 58 2.21 0.72 -15.92
N VAL A 59 2.77 1.92 -15.83
CA VAL A 59 2.42 2.91 -14.81
C VAL A 59 0.95 3.34 -14.91
N PHE A 60 0.46 3.64 -16.12
CA PHE A 60 -0.94 4.02 -16.29
C PHE A 60 -1.91 2.84 -16.10
N SER A 61 -1.52 1.63 -16.52
CA SER A 61 -2.28 0.39 -16.29
C SER A 61 -2.57 0.14 -14.80
N VAL A 62 -1.54 0.27 -13.95
CA VAL A 62 -1.69 0.08 -12.50
C VAL A 62 -2.66 1.11 -11.89
N ILE A 63 -2.59 2.37 -12.33
CA ILE A 63 -3.55 3.39 -11.88
C ILE A 63 -4.96 3.07 -12.34
N GLU A 64 -5.11 2.66 -13.59
CA GLU A 64 -6.39 2.33 -14.18
C GLU A 64 -7.06 1.18 -13.41
N GLU A 65 -6.33 0.09 -13.11
CA GLU A 65 -6.85 -1.04 -12.31
C GLU A 65 -7.30 -0.60 -10.91
N VAL A 66 -6.50 0.23 -10.23
CA VAL A 66 -6.85 0.73 -8.89
C VAL A 66 -8.10 1.60 -8.94
N LEU A 67 -8.18 2.53 -9.89
CA LEU A 67 -9.32 3.45 -9.99
C LEU A 67 -10.61 2.71 -10.34
N TYR A 68 -10.56 1.71 -11.22
CA TYR A 68 -11.72 0.84 -11.49
C TYR A 68 -12.14 0.04 -10.25
N SER A 69 -11.20 -0.39 -9.40
CA SER A 69 -11.51 -1.11 -8.16
C SER A 69 -12.11 -0.23 -7.05
N LEU A 70 -11.84 1.08 -7.08
CA LEU A 70 -12.28 2.04 -6.07
C LEU A 70 -13.57 2.79 -6.45
N ALA A 71 -13.96 2.78 -7.72
CA ALA A 71 -15.09 3.55 -8.23
C ALA A 71 -16.43 3.06 -7.66
N SER A 72 -16.90 3.72 -6.60
CA SER A 72 -18.25 3.56 -6.07
C SER A 72 -19.12 4.74 -6.53
N HIS A 73 -19.86 4.52 -7.63
CA HIS A 73 -21.13 5.19 -7.96
C HIS A 73 -21.13 6.57 -8.63
N ASN A 74 -20.07 7.06 -9.29
CA ASN A 74 -20.17 8.25 -10.15
C ASN A 74 -19.30 8.15 -11.42
N GLU A 75 -19.82 8.65 -12.54
CA GLU A 75 -19.02 8.93 -13.73
C GLU A 75 -18.08 10.10 -13.41
N GLN A 76 -16.79 9.80 -13.25
CA GLN A 76 -15.77 10.80 -12.95
C GLN A 76 -14.72 10.80 -14.05
N ARG A 77 -14.45 11.99 -14.62
CA ARG A 77 -13.35 12.19 -15.56
C ARG A 77 -12.05 12.29 -14.77
N ILE A 78 -11.07 11.48 -15.14
CA ILE A 78 -9.78 11.39 -14.43
C ILE A 78 -8.65 11.70 -15.40
N GLN A 79 -7.75 12.60 -15.01
CA GLN A 79 -6.54 12.93 -15.76
C GLN A 79 -5.30 12.48 -14.99
N CYS A 80 -4.51 11.59 -15.58
CA CYS A 80 -3.26 11.10 -15.02
C CYS A 80 -2.08 11.77 -15.74
N PHE A 81 -1.10 12.26 -14.98
CA PHE A 81 0.07 12.98 -15.48
C PHE A 81 1.36 12.37 -14.94
N LEU A 82 2.34 12.17 -15.82
CA LEU A 82 3.68 11.69 -15.47
C LEU A 82 4.71 12.80 -15.62
N ARG A 83 5.54 13.00 -14.59
CA ARG A 83 6.50 14.10 -14.53
C ARG A 83 7.82 13.71 -13.86
N MET A 84 8.92 14.27 -14.34
CA MET A 84 10.20 14.18 -13.62
C MET A 84 10.26 15.18 -12.46
N VAL A 85 10.88 14.81 -11.34
CA VAL A 85 11.09 15.73 -10.22
C VAL A 85 11.99 16.89 -10.67
N GLY A 86 11.50 18.12 -10.52
CA GLY A 86 12.21 19.35 -10.93
C GLY A 86 11.67 19.98 -12.22
N GLU A 87 10.97 19.22 -13.05
CA GLU A 87 10.35 19.71 -14.28
C GLU A 87 9.00 20.39 -14.01
N LYS A 88 8.70 21.45 -14.77
CA LYS A 88 7.42 22.18 -14.65
C LYS A 88 6.29 21.44 -15.36
N LEU A 89 6.55 20.85 -16.52
CA LEU A 89 5.54 20.20 -17.37
C LEU A 89 5.61 18.67 -17.28
N PRO A 90 4.46 17.97 -17.26
CA PRO A 90 4.43 16.53 -17.41
C PRO A 90 4.83 16.13 -18.83
N TYR A 91 5.56 15.02 -18.97
CA TYR A 91 5.99 14.51 -20.28
C TYR A 91 5.03 13.46 -20.85
N ALA A 92 4.12 12.91 -20.03
CA ALA A 92 3.07 12.00 -20.46
C ALA A 92 1.75 12.29 -19.73
N LYS A 93 0.63 12.08 -20.43
CA LYS A 93 -0.73 12.31 -19.93
C LYS A 93 -1.66 11.21 -20.46
N ARG A 94 -2.57 10.72 -19.63
CA ARG A 94 -3.66 9.81 -20.02
C ARG A 94 -4.98 10.27 -19.40
N SER A 95 -6.06 10.20 -20.14
CA SER A 95 -7.40 10.56 -19.67
C SER A 95 -8.24 9.29 -19.57
N LEU A 96 -8.92 9.09 -18.44
CA LEU A 96 -9.74 7.92 -18.16
C LEU A 96 -11.18 8.36 -17.91
N ASN A 97 -12.13 7.65 -18.53
CA ASN A 97 -13.55 7.81 -18.29
C ASN A 97 -14.07 6.52 -17.65
N ILE A 98 -14.32 6.55 -16.34
CA ILE A 98 -14.84 5.38 -15.63
C ILE A 98 -16.36 5.40 -15.74
N LYS A 99 -16.90 4.51 -16.57
CA LYS A 99 -18.34 4.28 -16.71
C LYS A 99 -18.67 2.94 -16.05
N VAL A 100 -19.63 2.93 -15.14
CA VAL A 100 -20.12 1.68 -14.51
C VAL A 100 -20.84 0.85 -15.58
N PRO A 101 -20.61 -0.47 -15.69
CA PRO A 101 -21.48 -1.34 -16.47
C PRO A 101 -22.84 -1.40 -15.78
N GLU A 102 -23.91 -1.03 -16.47
CA GLU A 102 -25.27 -1.20 -15.95
C GLU A 102 -25.50 -2.67 -15.53
N PRO A 103 -26.20 -2.92 -14.41
CA PRO A 103 -26.56 -4.28 -14.04
C PRO A 103 -27.46 -4.86 -15.13
N VAL A 104 -27.00 -5.97 -15.73
CA VAL A 104 -27.81 -6.76 -16.66
C VAL A 104 -29.02 -7.27 -15.88
N GLU A 105 -30.17 -6.63 -16.10
CA GLU A 105 -31.46 -7.18 -15.68
C GLU A 105 -31.64 -8.54 -16.35
N THR A 106 -31.84 -9.54 -15.50
CA THR A 106 -32.06 -10.92 -15.88
C THR A 106 -33.45 -11.04 -16.50
N SER A 107 -33.55 -11.01 -17.83
CA SER A 107 -34.76 -11.44 -18.54
C SER A 107 -34.61 -12.89 -18.99
N VAL A 108 -35.41 -13.76 -18.38
CA VAL A 108 -35.63 -15.15 -18.77
C VAL A 108 -36.54 -15.20 -20.00
N ALA A 109 -36.09 -15.86 -21.08
CA ALA A 109 -36.85 -16.61 -22.09
C ALA A 109 -35.82 -17.19 -23.09
N GLU A 110 -35.51 -18.49 -23.02
CA GLU A 110 -36.08 -19.58 -23.85
C GLU A 110 -35.69 -19.53 -25.35
N ASP A 111 -34.78 -20.44 -25.70
CA ASP A 111 -34.52 -21.19 -26.94
C ASP A 111 -34.74 -20.55 -28.33
N GLU A 112 -33.68 -20.52 -29.14
CA GLU A 112 -33.53 -21.42 -30.30
C GLU A 112 -32.14 -21.30 -30.97
N GLU A 113 -31.71 -22.40 -31.58
CA GLU A 113 -30.42 -22.69 -32.20
C GLU A 113 -30.06 -21.81 -33.42
N VAL A 114 -28.76 -21.68 -33.72
CA VAL A 114 -28.08 -22.21 -34.94
C VAL A 114 -26.69 -21.56 -35.10
N ALA A 115 -25.79 -22.38 -35.63
CA ALA A 115 -24.33 -22.30 -35.74
C ALA A 115 -23.74 -21.30 -36.77
N GLN A 116 -22.39 -21.39 -36.85
CA GLN A 116 -21.42 -20.89 -37.86
C GLN A 116 -20.83 -19.50 -37.57
N GLU A 117 -19.54 -19.34 -37.25
CA GLU A 117 -18.26 -19.66 -37.94
C GLU A 117 -17.56 -18.36 -38.38
N GLU A 118 -16.23 -18.36 -38.23
CA GLU A 118 -15.22 -17.50 -38.90
C GLU A 118 -14.89 -16.08 -38.39
N SER A 119 -13.70 -16.03 -37.75
CA SER A 119 -12.47 -15.40 -38.26
C SER A 119 -12.36 -13.90 -38.59
N ALA A 120 -11.27 -13.36 -38.04
CA ALA A 120 -10.33 -12.36 -38.60
C ALA A 120 -10.54 -10.86 -38.32
N SER A 121 -9.61 -10.34 -37.50
CA SER A 121 -8.66 -9.25 -37.81
C SER A 121 -9.16 -8.01 -38.58
N SER A 122 -9.04 -6.83 -37.97
CA SER A 122 -8.14 -5.75 -38.41
C SER A 122 -8.54 -4.38 -37.81
N SER A 123 -7.55 -3.72 -37.22
CA SER A 123 -7.15 -2.31 -37.36
C SER A 123 -8.14 -1.31 -37.96
N MET A 124 -8.31 -0.15 -37.29
CA MET A 124 -8.14 1.22 -37.81
C MET A 124 -8.62 2.22 -36.75
N GLU A 125 -7.75 3.09 -36.25
CA GLU A 125 -7.45 4.46 -36.74
C GLU A 125 -8.43 5.51 -36.21
N PHE A 126 -7.83 6.52 -35.58
CA PHE A 126 -8.42 7.75 -35.08
C PHE A 126 -8.96 8.64 -36.22
N PRO A 127 -9.92 9.52 -35.90
CA PRO A 127 -9.98 10.83 -36.54
C PRO A 127 -9.62 11.94 -35.54
N LEU A 128 -8.51 12.61 -35.84
CA LEU A 128 -8.23 13.98 -35.42
C LEU A 128 -9.26 14.94 -36.06
N ALA A 129 -9.90 15.77 -35.26
CA ALA A 129 -10.57 16.98 -35.73
C ALA A 129 -9.81 18.20 -35.22
N TYR A 130 -9.04 18.79 -36.14
CA TYR A 130 -8.36 20.07 -36.05
C TYR A 130 -9.35 21.17 -36.48
N SER A 131 -9.39 22.29 -35.76
CA SER A 131 -9.84 23.58 -36.30
C SER A 131 -9.07 24.72 -35.62
N PRO A 132 -8.73 25.79 -36.36
CA PRO A 132 -7.56 26.64 -36.07
C PRO A 132 -8.00 28.08 -35.69
N PRO A 133 -7.15 29.13 -35.75
CA PRO A 133 -6.86 29.97 -34.59
C PRO A 133 -7.51 31.36 -34.68
N ILE A 134 -7.68 32.03 -33.55
CA ILE A 134 -7.83 33.49 -33.49
C ILE A 134 -6.71 34.07 -32.64
N SER A 135 -5.96 34.96 -33.26
CA SER A 135 -4.80 35.66 -32.74
C SER A 135 -5.21 36.92 -31.97
N GLN A 136 -4.57 37.09 -30.81
CA GLN A 136 -3.92 38.31 -30.30
C GLN A 136 -4.77 39.56 -30.01
N SER A 137 -4.80 39.90 -28.72
CA SER A 137 -4.34 41.21 -28.24
C SER A 137 -3.66 41.04 -26.88
N GLU A 138 -2.41 41.47 -26.83
CA GLU A 138 -1.54 41.60 -25.66
C GLU A 138 -2.05 42.73 -24.76
N ASP A 139 -2.04 42.54 -23.44
CA ASP A 139 -1.24 43.34 -22.50
C ASP A 139 -1.57 42.97 -21.05
N GLU A 140 -0.57 42.33 -20.44
CA GLU A 140 -0.05 42.42 -19.07
C GLU A 140 -0.93 43.08 -17.97
N GLU A 141 -1.28 42.27 -16.97
CA GLU A 141 -0.94 42.54 -15.56
C GLU A 141 -1.10 41.23 -14.75
N GLU A 142 0.03 40.62 -14.39
CA GLU A 142 0.10 39.45 -13.50
C GLU A 142 -0.19 39.86 -12.05
N GLU A 143 -1.41 39.62 -11.56
CA GLU A 143 -1.65 39.53 -10.13
C GLU A 143 -1.38 38.10 -9.63
N ILE A 144 -0.34 38.00 -8.80
CA ILE A 144 -0.05 36.89 -7.90
C ILE A 144 -1.28 36.64 -7.01
N PHE A 145 -2.00 35.56 -7.29
CA PHE A 145 -3.11 35.09 -6.46
C PHE A 145 -2.62 33.96 -5.55
N ASP A 146 -2.47 34.27 -4.26
CA ASP A 146 -2.16 33.34 -3.17
C ASP A 146 -3.48 32.80 -2.56
N PRO A 147 -3.82 31.51 -2.74
CA PRO A 147 -5.12 30.96 -2.36
C PRO A 147 -5.27 30.64 -0.85
N LEU A 148 -4.42 31.19 0.03
CA LEU A 148 -4.49 30.95 1.48
C LEU A 148 -4.61 32.19 2.37
N ALA A 149 -4.84 33.38 1.80
CA ALA A 149 -5.13 34.58 2.59
C ALA A 149 -6.61 34.63 3.01
N GLY A 150 -6.99 33.88 4.05
CA GLY A 150 -8.41 33.83 4.44
C GLY A 150 -8.80 33.16 5.75
N THR A 151 -7.91 33.04 6.74
CA THR A 151 -8.31 32.55 8.08
C THR A 151 -8.30 33.69 9.11
N PRO A 152 -9.38 33.89 9.90
CA PRO A 152 -9.42 34.93 10.93
C PRO A 152 -8.62 34.53 12.18
N ASP A 153 -7.69 35.41 12.57
CA ASP A 153 -7.02 35.40 13.88
C ASP A 153 -8.01 35.74 15.00
N LEU A 154 -8.38 34.73 15.79
CA LEU A 154 -9.15 34.88 17.03
C LEU A 154 -8.24 35.22 18.21
N LEU A 155 -7.75 36.46 18.31
CA LEU A 155 -7.31 37.04 19.60
C LEU A 155 -7.30 38.57 19.56
N THR A 156 -8.46 39.20 19.73
CA THR A 156 -8.55 40.57 20.27
C THR A 156 -9.91 40.78 20.92
N THR A 157 -9.95 40.77 22.25
CA THR A 157 -11.02 41.43 23.02
C THR A 157 -10.38 42.38 24.03
N PRO A 158 -10.65 43.70 23.93
CA PRO A 158 -10.31 44.65 24.97
C PRO A 158 -11.49 44.72 25.95
N HIS A 159 -11.33 44.19 27.17
CA HIS A 159 -12.33 44.35 28.22
C HIS A 159 -12.06 45.63 29.02
N ARG A 160 -12.67 46.73 28.57
CA ARG A 160 -12.73 48.02 29.27
C ARG A 160 -14.03 48.03 30.07
N ARG A 161 -13.96 47.97 31.41
CA ARG A 161 -15.14 48.18 32.26
C ARG A 161 -15.29 49.67 32.61
N PRO A 162 -16.52 50.22 32.57
CA PRO A 162 -16.78 51.60 32.94
C PRO A 162 -17.11 51.73 34.44
N PHE A 163 -16.71 52.87 34.99
CA PHE A 163 -17.28 53.44 36.23
C PHE A 163 -18.78 53.71 36.07
N PRO A 164 -19.52 53.80 37.20
CA PRO A 164 -20.47 54.88 37.33
C PRO A 164 -20.26 55.69 38.61
N LEU A 165 -20.19 57.01 38.42
CA LEU A 165 -20.48 58.01 39.44
C LEU A 165 -22.01 58.16 39.52
N MET A 166 -22.56 58.20 40.73
CA MET A 166 -23.79 58.93 41.00
C MET A 166 -23.65 59.69 42.32
N PHE A 167 -24.17 60.91 42.30
CA PHE A 167 -24.04 61.95 43.32
C PHE A 167 -25.00 61.81 44.50
N LEU A 168 -24.54 62.41 45.61
CA LEU A 168 -25.26 63.14 46.68
C LEU A 168 -26.30 62.44 47.58
N GLY A 169 -25.94 62.43 48.87
CA GLY A 169 -26.86 62.36 50.00
C GLY A 169 -26.17 62.89 51.27
N MET A 170 -26.46 64.15 51.58
CA MET A 170 -25.90 65.00 52.64
C MET A 170 -26.29 64.53 54.05
N GLY A 171 -25.36 64.60 55.01
CA GLY A 171 -25.61 64.34 56.43
C GLY A 171 -24.47 64.86 57.31
N LEU A 172 -24.73 66.01 57.94
CA LEU A 172 -23.82 66.92 58.62
C LEU A 172 -23.59 66.56 60.11
N ILE A 173 -22.40 66.97 60.60
CA ILE A 173 -22.06 67.39 61.98
C ILE A 173 -21.64 66.30 63.00
N GLY A 174 -20.44 66.50 63.56
CA GLY A 174 -20.10 65.95 64.88
C GLY A 174 -18.65 66.08 65.35
N VAL A 175 -18.16 67.32 65.54
CA VAL A 175 -17.35 67.77 66.69
C VAL A 175 -16.07 66.99 67.09
N LEU A 176 -14.94 67.68 66.89
CA LEU A 176 -13.77 67.83 67.78
C LEU A 176 -13.54 66.76 68.87
N VAL A 177 -12.49 65.96 68.68
CA VAL A 177 -11.58 65.57 69.77
C VAL A 177 -10.15 65.93 69.36
N PHE A 178 -9.77 67.17 69.67
CA PHE A 178 -8.38 67.49 70.00
C PHE A 178 -8.06 66.76 71.30
N GLY A 179 -7.47 65.57 71.17
CA GLY A 179 -7.04 64.75 72.30
C GLY A 179 -5.57 64.40 72.13
N SER A 180 -4.70 65.26 72.66
CA SER A 180 -3.37 64.91 73.18
C SER A 180 -2.54 63.86 72.40
N ALA A 181 -1.96 64.27 71.26
CA ALA A 181 -0.75 63.66 70.72
C ALA A 181 0.27 64.73 70.27
N GLY A 182 0.20 65.92 70.87
CA GLY A 182 0.96 67.11 70.46
C GLY A 182 2.43 67.15 70.88
N ALA A 183 3.03 66.07 71.38
CA ALA A 183 4.42 66.07 71.85
C ALA A 183 5.33 64.98 71.24
N TYR A 184 4.83 64.15 70.30
CA TYR A 184 5.64 63.08 69.67
C TYR A 184 5.73 63.18 68.13
N VAL A 185 5.41 64.33 67.54
CA VAL A 185 5.37 64.50 66.08
C VAL A 185 6.56 65.30 65.53
N VAL A 186 7.32 66.01 66.38
CA VAL A 186 8.44 66.87 65.94
C VAL A 186 9.81 66.19 66.04
N THR A 187 9.90 64.98 66.60
CA THR A 187 11.18 64.24 66.72
C THR A 187 11.44 63.25 65.58
N ARG A 188 10.61 63.22 64.54
CA ARG A 188 10.87 62.36 63.37
C ARG A 188 11.93 63.01 62.45
N PRO A 189 12.96 62.27 62.02
CA PRO A 189 14.19 62.79 61.39
C PRO A 189 14.02 63.43 60.00
N CYS A 190 12.79 63.67 59.54
CA CYS A 190 12.52 64.23 58.20
C CYS A 190 11.71 65.54 58.23
N VAL A 191 11.43 66.11 59.40
CA VAL A 191 10.65 67.36 59.56
C VAL A 191 11.54 68.61 59.76
N MET A 192 12.74 68.47 60.34
CA MET A 192 13.65 69.60 60.66
C MET A 192 15.12 69.39 60.20
N SER A 193 15.50 68.21 59.69
CA SER A 193 16.87 67.85 59.26
C SER A 193 16.89 67.11 57.92
N GLU A 194 18.09 66.83 57.38
CA GLU A 194 18.28 65.93 56.23
C GLU A 194 17.64 64.56 56.53
N CYS A 195 16.81 64.08 55.61
CA CYS A 195 16.09 62.81 55.76
C CYS A 195 16.96 61.68 55.20
N GLU A 196 17.63 60.94 56.08
CA GLU A 196 18.57 59.88 55.73
C GLU A 196 17.92 58.82 54.81
N GLU A 197 16.65 58.47 55.05
CA GLU A 197 15.89 57.51 54.23
C GLU A 197 15.71 57.98 52.77
N LEU A 198 15.46 59.28 52.54
CA LEU A 198 15.33 59.83 51.19
C LEU A 198 16.69 59.89 50.48
N GLN A 199 17.76 60.19 51.22
CA GLN A 199 19.11 60.19 50.67
C GLN A 199 19.57 58.78 50.32
N ALA A 200 19.31 57.80 51.18
CA ALA A 200 19.58 56.38 50.95
C ALA A 200 18.79 55.85 49.74
N ALA A 201 17.49 56.16 49.63
CA ALA A 201 16.68 55.78 48.49
C ALA A 201 17.13 56.41 47.17
N THR A 202 17.51 57.70 47.19
CA THR A 202 18.01 58.41 45.99
C THR A 202 19.36 57.85 45.54
N LYS A 203 20.25 57.57 46.49
CA LYS A 203 21.54 56.93 46.25
C LYS A 203 21.34 55.52 45.68
N LEU A 204 20.50 54.70 46.30
CA LEU A 204 20.22 53.33 45.85
C LEU A 204 19.56 53.30 44.46
N LYS A 205 18.67 54.24 44.12
CA LYS A 205 18.09 54.34 42.77
C LYS A 205 19.18 54.49 41.69
N THR A 206 20.29 55.15 42.00
CA THR A 206 21.40 55.35 41.07
C THR A 206 22.40 54.19 41.11
N GLU A 207 22.76 53.73 42.32
CA GLU A 207 23.70 52.61 42.51
C GLU A 207 23.15 51.29 41.99
N SER A 208 21.85 51.03 42.19
CA SER A 208 21.19 49.81 41.69
C SER A 208 21.34 49.64 40.19
N ARG A 209 21.31 50.72 39.39
CA ARG A 209 21.57 50.63 37.93
C ARG A 209 22.98 50.13 37.64
N GLN A 210 23.98 50.64 38.35
CA GLN A 210 25.36 50.16 38.21
C GLN A 210 25.53 48.72 38.68
N LEU A 211 24.87 48.35 39.78
CA LEU A 211 24.86 46.98 40.30
C LEU A 211 24.20 46.02 39.31
N LEU A 212 23.08 46.40 38.68
CA LEU A 212 22.40 45.60 37.65
C LEU A 212 23.28 45.41 36.41
N ILE A 213 24.00 46.45 35.97
CA ILE A 213 24.98 46.32 34.89
C ILE A 213 26.03 45.28 35.27
N ARG A 214 26.58 45.33 36.50
CA ARG A 214 27.66 44.44 36.97
C ARG A 214 27.20 43.04 37.35
N ALA A 215 25.91 42.82 37.59
CA ALA A 215 25.36 41.53 37.99
C ALA A 215 25.70 40.45 36.95
N LYS A 216 26.19 39.30 37.43
CA LYS A 216 26.54 38.14 36.60
C LYS A 216 25.70 36.91 36.92
N SER A 217 25.09 36.89 38.10
CA SER A 217 24.35 35.74 38.62
C SER A 217 22.94 36.11 39.08
N ASP A 218 22.12 35.07 39.19
CA ASP A 218 20.74 35.16 39.70
C ASP A 218 20.76 35.58 41.18
N GLN A 219 21.83 35.23 41.90
CA GLN A 219 22.03 35.61 43.29
C GLN A 219 22.33 37.11 43.44
N ASP A 220 23.08 37.71 42.51
CA ASP A 220 23.31 39.16 42.49
C ASP A 220 21.98 39.92 42.33
N LEU A 221 21.11 39.42 41.43
CA LEU A 221 19.79 39.99 41.20
C LEU A 221 18.87 39.87 42.42
N ALA A 222 18.90 38.72 43.12
CA ALA A 222 18.13 38.51 44.34
C ALA A 222 18.55 39.49 45.45
N VAL A 223 19.86 39.70 45.64
CA VAL A 223 20.39 40.67 46.62
C VAL A 223 19.97 42.10 46.28
N ILE A 224 20.05 42.51 45.01
CA ILE A 224 19.62 43.85 44.57
C ILE A 224 18.11 44.03 44.79
N THR A 225 17.30 43.01 44.50
CA THR A 225 15.85 43.02 44.72
C THR A 225 15.50 43.17 46.20
N GLU A 226 16.19 42.42 47.07
CA GLU A 226 16.01 42.53 48.52
C GLU A 226 16.36 43.93 49.03
N GLN A 227 17.45 44.53 48.53
CA GLN A 227 17.85 45.88 48.90
C GLN A 227 16.85 46.94 48.43
N LEU A 228 16.33 46.83 47.20
CA LEU A 228 15.29 47.72 46.68
C LEU A 228 13.98 47.62 47.48
N ASN A 229 13.57 46.40 47.85
CA ASN A 229 12.36 46.17 48.63
C ASN A 229 12.48 46.73 50.06
N LYS A 230 13.59 46.45 50.76
CA LYS A 230 13.85 47.00 52.10
C LYS A 230 13.85 48.53 52.11
N THR A 231 14.48 49.16 51.12
CA THR A 231 14.50 50.63 51.01
C THR A 231 13.14 51.21 50.61
N SER A 232 12.37 50.53 49.76
CA SER A 232 10.99 50.92 49.44
C SER A 232 10.07 50.84 50.68
N GLU A 233 10.26 49.82 51.52
CA GLU A 233 9.54 49.67 52.80
C GLU A 233 9.91 50.78 53.79
N ALA A 234 11.20 51.09 53.94
CA ALA A 234 11.70 52.15 54.83
C ALA A 234 11.13 53.55 54.48
N LEU A 235 10.86 53.84 53.20
CA LEU A 235 10.21 55.08 52.77
C LEU A 235 8.76 55.21 53.26
N SER A 236 8.09 54.11 53.62
CA SER A 236 6.72 54.13 54.16
C SER A 236 6.63 54.73 55.57
N VAL A 237 7.77 54.93 56.24
CA VAL A 237 7.86 55.62 57.54
C VAL A 237 7.55 57.13 57.42
N ILE A 238 7.69 57.70 56.22
CA ILE A 238 7.44 59.13 55.95
C ILE A 238 5.92 59.37 55.82
N PRO A 239 5.30 60.09 56.78
CA PRO A 239 3.86 60.23 56.83
C PRO A 239 3.33 61.20 55.77
N TRP A 240 2.04 61.05 55.44
CA TRP A 240 1.35 61.78 54.37
C TRP A 240 1.35 63.31 54.52
N TRP A 241 1.46 63.80 55.76
CA TRP A 241 1.49 65.23 56.09
C TRP A 241 2.90 65.85 55.96
N SER A 242 3.94 65.06 55.68
CA SER A 242 5.29 65.58 55.46
C SER A 242 5.40 66.30 54.12
N SER A 243 6.10 67.45 54.08
CA SER A 243 6.41 68.16 52.83
C SER A 243 7.23 67.31 51.84
N ARG A 244 7.88 66.25 52.32
CA ARG A 244 8.67 65.31 51.50
C ARG A 244 7.91 64.02 51.13
N HIS A 245 6.64 63.90 51.51
CA HIS A 245 5.86 62.68 51.27
C HIS A 245 5.69 62.37 49.78
N GLN A 246 5.39 63.38 48.95
CA GLN A 246 5.26 63.18 47.50
C GLN A 246 6.55 62.62 46.87
N GLN A 247 7.71 63.13 47.30
CA GLN A 247 9.02 62.65 46.85
C GLN A 247 9.29 61.22 47.33
N ALA A 248 8.91 60.88 48.56
CA ALA A 248 9.02 59.53 49.10
C ALA A 248 8.15 58.55 48.30
N GLU A 249 6.92 58.92 47.96
CA GLU A 249 6.00 58.06 47.21
C GLU A 249 6.46 57.84 45.75
N GLU A 250 7.00 58.87 45.09
CA GLU A 250 7.57 58.73 43.75
C GLU A 250 8.81 57.81 43.75
N LEU A 251 9.70 57.96 44.74
CA LEU A 251 10.86 57.10 44.90
C LEU A 251 10.45 55.66 45.22
N LYS A 252 9.48 55.48 46.11
CA LYS A 252 8.91 54.18 46.46
C LYS A 252 8.34 53.48 45.24
N SER A 253 7.48 54.17 44.48
CA SER A 253 6.90 53.64 43.23
C SER A 253 7.98 53.25 42.21
N GLY A 254 9.00 54.11 42.05
CA GLY A 254 10.12 53.84 41.15
C GLY A 254 10.97 52.63 41.55
N LEU A 255 11.32 52.50 42.83
CA LEU A 255 12.09 51.38 43.37
C LEU A 255 11.29 50.08 43.31
N SER A 256 10.00 50.10 43.66
CA SER A 256 9.10 48.96 43.55
C SER A 256 8.91 48.51 42.10
N ALA A 257 8.73 49.43 41.15
CA ALA A 257 8.63 49.07 39.73
C ALA A 257 9.94 48.50 39.17
N GLN A 258 11.10 48.92 39.69
CA GLN A 258 12.40 48.35 39.32
C GLN A 258 12.58 46.96 39.93
N SER A 259 12.20 46.78 41.19
CA SER A 259 12.21 45.49 41.89
C SER A 259 11.32 44.46 41.20
N GLU A 260 10.08 44.83 40.84
CA GLU A 260 9.14 43.95 40.15
C GLU A 260 9.68 43.47 38.78
N LYS A 261 10.38 44.33 38.05
CA LYS A 261 11.05 43.94 36.80
C LYS A 261 12.16 42.92 37.04
N ILE A 262 12.94 43.07 38.11
CA ILE A 262 14.00 42.11 38.46
C ILE A 262 13.37 40.79 38.91
N ASP A 263 12.28 40.83 39.68
CA ASP A 263 11.52 39.64 40.08
C ASP A 263 10.97 38.86 38.88
N GLN A 264 10.45 39.55 37.87
CA GLN A 264 10.00 38.92 36.63
C GLN A 264 11.16 38.21 35.91
N VAL A 265 12.35 38.82 35.89
CA VAL A 265 13.56 38.19 35.34
C VAL A 265 13.98 36.98 36.18
N LEU A 266 14.00 37.10 37.51
CA LEU A 266 14.35 35.99 38.39
C LEU A 266 13.42 34.79 38.21
N LYS A 267 12.10 35.01 38.14
CA LYS A 267 11.11 33.97 37.86
C LYS A 267 11.35 33.31 36.50
N ALA A 268 11.70 34.11 35.49
CA ALA A 268 12.02 33.61 34.16
C ALA A 268 13.27 32.72 34.15
N LEU A 269 14.31 33.13 34.86
CA LEU A 269 15.56 32.38 34.99
C LEU A 269 15.35 31.07 35.78
N GLN A 270 14.51 31.09 36.82
CA GLN A 270 14.10 29.88 37.54
C GLN A 270 13.33 28.92 36.65
N ALA A 271 12.37 29.40 35.85
CA ALA A 271 11.64 28.57 34.89
C ALA A 271 12.58 27.93 33.85
N ALA A 272 13.58 28.68 33.37
CA ALA A 272 14.63 28.15 32.50
C ALA A 272 15.47 27.08 33.20
N ALA A 273 15.86 27.28 34.45
CA ALA A 273 16.63 26.29 35.21
C ALA A 273 15.87 24.96 35.37
N VAL A 274 14.56 25.02 35.65
CA VAL A 274 13.70 23.83 35.68
C VAL A 274 13.59 23.18 34.30
N ALA A 275 13.48 23.97 33.23
CA ALA A 275 13.46 23.46 31.86
C ALA A 275 14.78 22.74 31.50
N GLU A 276 15.92 23.35 31.84
CA GLU A 276 17.26 22.77 31.62
C GLU A 276 17.44 21.46 32.37
N GLN A 277 17.04 21.40 33.64
CA GLN A 277 17.07 20.18 34.44
C GLN A 277 16.25 19.07 33.79
N LYS A 278 15.03 19.39 33.34
CA LYS A 278 14.15 18.40 32.68
C LYS A 278 14.68 17.96 31.32
N MET A 279 15.47 18.77 30.62
CA MET A 279 16.10 18.35 29.36
C MET A 279 17.22 17.31 29.55
N GLN A 280 17.72 17.09 30.76
CA GLN A 280 18.78 16.11 31.01
C GLN A 280 18.32 14.66 30.82
N THR A 281 17.02 14.40 30.93
CA THR A 281 16.44 13.06 30.74
C THR A 281 15.62 13.00 29.45
N PRO A 282 15.65 11.88 28.71
CA PRO A 282 14.71 11.66 27.61
C PRO A 282 13.26 11.81 28.08
N ALA A 283 12.41 12.41 27.25
CA ALA A 283 10.99 12.51 27.55
C ALA A 283 10.33 11.13 27.43
N LYS A 284 9.41 10.82 28.35
CA LYS A 284 8.72 9.53 28.39
C LYS A 284 7.40 9.52 27.63
N ASN A 285 6.84 10.69 27.36
CA ASN A 285 5.57 10.87 26.67
C ASN A 285 5.50 12.28 26.03
N PRO A 286 4.61 12.50 25.05
CA PRO A 286 4.45 13.81 24.41
C PRO A 286 4.00 14.92 25.38
N GLU A 287 3.28 14.59 26.45
CA GLU A 287 2.85 15.54 27.48
C GLU A 287 4.06 16.17 28.20
N GLU A 288 5.11 15.38 28.43
CA GLU A 288 6.35 15.85 29.05
C GLU A 288 7.10 16.82 28.14
N LEU A 289 7.13 16.58 26.82
CA LEU A 289 7.69 17.51 25.85
C LEU A 289 6.90 18.83 25.79
N LYS A 290 5.57 18.77 25.83
CA LYS A 290 4.71 19.97 25.92
C LYS A 290 4.96 20.75 27.22
N ALA A 291 5.12 20.05 28.35
CA ALA A 291 5.46 20.69 29.63
C ALA A 291 6.82 21.40 29.58
N ARG A 292 7.84 20.78 28.96
CA ARG A 292 9.16 21.40 28.75
C ARG A 292 9.06 22.63 27.82
N GLN A 293 8.29 22.54 26.74
CA GLN A 293 8.01 23.66 25.84
C GLN A 293 7.38 24.86 26.58
N ASN A 294 6.41 24.59 27.46
CA ASN A 294 5.76 25.63 28.24
C ASN A 294 6.71 26.31 29.23
N LEU A 295 7.58 25.55 29.90
CA LEU A 295 8.62 26.13 30.77
C LEU A 295 9.57 27.06 29.99
N TRP A 296 9.98 26.65 28.78
CA TRP A 296 10.79 27.50 27.92
C TRP A 296 10.07 28.78 27.49
N ARG A 297 8.79 28.71 27.13
CA ARG A 297 7.99 29.90 26.80
C ARG A 297 7.82 30.84 28.00
N GLN A 298 7.57 30.28 29.18
CA GLN A 298 7.47 31.03 30.45
C GLN A 298 8.79 31.74 30.80
N ALA A 299 9.93 31.12 30.48
CA ALA A 299 11.24 31.74 30.66
C ALA A 299 11.54 32.82 29.59
N ILE A 300 11.15 32.60 28.34
CA ILE A 300 11.52 33.49 27.23
C ILE A 300 10.68 34.76 27.23
N ALA A 301 9.36 34.67 27.35
CA ALA A 301 8.45 35.82 27.21
C ALA A 301 8.81 37.06 28.05
N PRO A 302 9.04 36.96 29.38
CA PRO A 302 9.43 38.12 30.19
C PRO A 302 10.83 38.65 29.84
N LEU A 303 11.75 37.80 29.39
CA LEU A 303 13.10 38.19 29.00
C LEU A 303 13.11 38.93 27.65
N GLU A 304 12.20 38.60 26.73
CA GLU A 304 12.04 39.29 25.44
C GLU A 304 11.44 40.69 25.58
N ALA A 305 10.64 40.92 26.63
CA ALA A 305 10.07 42.23 26.93
C ALA A 305 11.15 43.26 27.35
N ILE A 306 12.37 42.83 27.66
CA ILE A 306 13.47 43.69 28.11
C ILE A 306 14.22 44.27 26.91
N ARG A 307 14.09 45.58 26.76
CA ARG A 307 14.69 46.34 25.64
C ARG A 307 16.22 46.40 25.72
N PRO A 308 16.93 46.59 24.59
CA PRO A 308 18.39 46.72 24.54
C PRO A 308 19.01 47.82 25.40
N ASN A 309 18.24 48.85 25.73
CA ASN A 309 18.67 49.97 26.57
C ASN A 309 18.46 49.75 28.08
N ASN A 310 18.02 48.57 28.50
CA ASN A 310 17.84 48.23 29.90
C ASN A 310 19.13 47.70 30.53
N ASP A 311 19.38 48.05 31.80
CA ASP A 311 20.57 47.64 32.56
C ASP A 311 20.76 46.10 32.64
N LEU A 312 19.66 45.34 32.58
CA LEU A 312 19.65 43.87 32.61
C LEU A 312 19.95 43.20 31.26
N TYR A 313 19.93 43.96 30.16
CA TYR A 313 20.02 43.40 28.81
C TYR A 313 21.31 42.60 28.59
N ARG A 314 22.43 43.07 29.14
CA ARG A 314 23.74 42.39 29.02
C ARG A 314 23.76 41.00 29.65
N LEU A 315 23.05 40.81 30.75
CA LEU A 315 22.94 39.51 31.44
C LEU A 315 22.00 38.57 30.67
N ILE A 316 20.91 39.10 30.13
CA ILE A 316 19.81 38.34 29.57
C ILE A 316 20.05 37.94 28.11
N SER A 317 20.63 38.83 27.30
CA SER A 317 20.84 38.61 25.86
C SER A 317 21.53 37.26 25.54
N PRO A 318 22.66 36.87 26.16
CA PRO A 318 23.29 35.58 25.85
C PRO A 318 22.43 34.38 26.30
N ARG A 319 21.70 34.51 27.43
CA ARG A 319 20.81 33.45 27.93
C ARG A 319 19.60 33.27 27.03
N LEU A 320 19.02 34.36 26.55
CA LEU A 320 17.87 34.36 25.66
C LEU A 320 18.17 33.64 24.34
N LEU A 321 19.38 33.81 23.79
CA LEU A 321 19.83 33.03 22.62
C LEU A 321 19.86 31.52 22.92
N LYS A 322 20.42 31.12 24.07
CA LYS A 322 20.44 29.72 24.51
C LYS A 322 19.02 29.16 24.66
N TYR A 323 18.14 29.90 25.33
CA TYR A 323 16.76 29.46 25.60
C TYR A 323 15.94 29.33 24.32
N ARG A 324 16.06 30.26 23.37
CA ARG A 324 15.43 30.16 22.05
C ARG A 324 15.92 28.94 21.27
N ALA A 325 17.21 28.63 21.33
CA ALA A 325 17.77 27.42 20.72
C ALA A 325 17.17 26.16 21.36
N SER A 326 17.09 26.11 22.71
CA SER A 326 16.45 24.99 23.42
C SER A 326 14.97 24.83 23.08
N LEU A 327 14.20 25.92 23.01
CA LEU A 327 12.80 25.90 22.59
C LEU A 327 12.65 25.38 21.15
N LYS A 328 13.53 25.81 20.23
CA LYS A 328 13.56 25.32 18.85
C LYS A 328 13.80 23.80 18.80
N THR A 329 14.75 23.29 19.58
CA THR A 329 15.01 21.85 19.68
C THR A 329 13.80 21.08 20.20
N ILE A 330 13.14 21.55 21.26
CA ILE A 330 11.92 20.91 21.79
C ILE A 330 10.78 20.93 20.76
N ASN A 331 10.60 22.04 20.03
CA ASN A 331 9.59 22.12 18.98
C ASN A 331 9.85 21.12 17.86
N GLN A 332 11.12 20.96 17.44
CA GLN A 332 11.50 19.96 16.44
C GLN A 332 11.25 18.53 16.94
N GLN A 333 11.54 18.26 18.22
CA GLN A 333 11.23 16.96 18.85
C GLN A 333 9.73 16.68 18.89
N LEU A 334 8.90 17.68 19.22
CA LEU A 334 7.44 17.53 19.25
C LEU A 334 6.87 17.16 17.87
N VAL A 335 7.31 17.85 16.80
CA VAL A 335 6.87 17.56 15.42
C VAL A 335 7.33 16.17 14.98
N ALA A 336 8.57 15.79 15.31
CA ALA A 336 9.07 14.46 15.03
C ALA A 336 8.27 13.39 15.78
N GLU A 337 7.93 13.64 17.05
CA GLU A 337 7.18 12.70 17.88
C GLU A 337 5.76 12.48 17.37
N GLU A 338 5.07 13.55 16.96
CA GLU A 338 3.74 13.44 16.35
C GLU A 338 3.76 12.55 15.10
N LYS A 339 4.82 12.67 14.28
CA LYS A 339 5.02 11.81 13.12
C LYS A 339 5.20 10.34 13.52
N TRP A 340 5.95 10.04 14.58
CA TRP A 340 6.18 8.66 15.04
C TRP A 340 4.95 8.05 15.67
N LEU A 341 4.20 8.81 16.47
CA LEU A 341 2.93 8.39 17.04
C LEU A 341 1.90 8.11 15.94
N LYS A 342 1.81 8.96 14.93
CA LYS A 342 0.97 8.70 13.76
C LYS A 342 1.36 7.42 13.04
N LYS A 343 2.66 7.19 12.80
CA LYS A 343 3.15 5.93 12.21
C LYS A 343 2.78 4.70 13.05
N LEU A 344 2.86 4.79 14.37
CA LEU A 344 2.48 3.71 15.28
C LEU A 344 0.97 3.40 15.18
N VAL A 345 0.13 4.43 15.20
CA VAL A 345 -1.34 4.29 15.06
C VAL A 345 -1.70 3.71 13.69
N ASP A 346 -1.14 4.27 12.62
CA ASP A 346 -1.34 3.77 11.26
C ASP A 346 -0.91 2.30 11.14
N ALA A 347 0.25 1.92 11.72
CA ALA A 347 0.72 0.55 11.69
C ALA A 347 -0.25 -0.41 12.42
N LYS A 348 -0.80 -0.01 13.56
CA LYS A 348 -1.83 -0.80 14.26
C LYS A 348 -3.09 -0.98 13.40
N ALA A 349 -3.56 0.08 12.75
CA ALA A 349 -4.72 0.01 11.86
C ALA A 349 -4.46 -0.93 10.67
N VAL A 350 -3.29 -0.85 10.04
CA VAL A 350 -2.88 -1.75 8.95
C VAL A 350 -2.75 -3.19 9.46
N ALA A 351 -2.27 -3.43 10.68
CA ALA A 351 -2.22 -4.75 11.29
C ALA A 351 -3.61 -5.37 11.49
N THR A 352 -4.62 -4.55 11.83
CA THR A 352 -6.03 -4.99 11.90
C THR A 352 -6.52 -5.43 10.52
N VAL A 353 -6.23 -4.66 9.48
CA VAL A 353 -6.56 -5.03 8.09
C VAL A 353 -5.86 -6.33 7.68
N ALA A 354 -4.57 -6.48 8.01
CA ALA A 354 -3.81 -7.69 7.72
C ALA A 354 -4.42 -8.93 8.40
N THR A 355 -4.81 -8.80 9.66
CA THR A 355 -5.46 -9.87 10.43
C THR A 355 -6.82 -10.26 9.84
N GLN A 356 -7.61 -9.28 9.41
CA GLN A 356 -8.90 -9.54 8.77
C GLN A 356 -8.73 -10.22 7.41
N ARG A 357 -7.75 -9.79 6.61
CA ARG A 357 -7.47 -10.43 5.32
C ARG A 357 -6.95 -11.85 5.49
N GLU A 358 -6.13 -12.10 6.51
CA GLU A 358 -5.61 -13.44 6.83
C GLU A 358 -6.74 -14.44 7.10
N SER A 359 -7.83 -14.02 7.74
CA SER A 359 -8.97 -14.91 8.05
C SER A 359 -9.90 -15.17 6.86
N THR A 360 -9.88 -14.33 5.83
CA THR A 360 -10.76 -14.44 4.66
C THR A 360 -10.06 -14.86 3.37
N ALA A 361 -8.72 -14.96 3.36
CA ALA A 361 -7.96 -15.27 2.15
C ALA A 361 -8.21 -16.69 1.64
N GLN A 362 -8.71 -16.81 0.41
CA GLN A 362 -9.07 -18.06 -0.26
C GLN A 362 -8.33 -18.25 -1.60
N SER A 363 -7.41 -17.35 -1.94
CA SER A 363 -6.62 -17.42 -3.16
C SER A 363 -5.16 -17.00 -2.95
N LEU A 364 -4.29 -17.40 -3.88
CA LEU A 364 -2.88 -16.97 -3.89
C LEU A 364 -2.75 -15.44 -3.91
N LYS A 365 -3.52 -14.75 -4.78
CA LYS A 365 -3.49 -13.27 -4.88
C LYS A 365 -3.86 -12.61 -3.55
N GLU A 366 -4.80 -13.18 -2.80
CA GLU A 366 -5.17 -12.68 -1.48
C GLU A 366 -4.08 -12.94 -0.43
N TRP A 367 -3.47 -14.13 -0.43
CA TRP A 367 -2.34 -14.41 0.48
C TRP A 367 -1.13 -13.51 0.22
N GLN A 368 -0.84 -13.17 -1.04
CA GLN A 368 0.18 -12.17 -1.40
C GLN A 368 -0.17 -10.77 -0.86
N LYS A 369 -1.46 -10.39 -0.88
CA LYS A 369 -1.95 -9.17 -0.23
C LYS A 369 -1.79 -9.23 1.29
N VAL A 370 -2.06 -10.36 1.93
CA VAL A 370 -1.83 -10.55 3.39
C VAL A 370 -0.36 -10.36 3.73
N GLN A 371 0.55 -11.00 2.98
CA GLN A 371 2.00 -10.86 3.16
C GLN A 371 2.45 -9.40 3.03
N SER A 372 2.06 -8.71 1.96
CA SER A 372 2.45 -7.31 1.74
C SER A 372 1.89 -6.38 2.82
N THR A 373 0.64 -6.59 3.25
CA THR A 373 0.02 -5.79 4.33
C THR A 373 0.77 -5.97 5.67
N TRP A 374 1.16 -7.20 6.00
CA TRP A 374 2.02 -7.46 7.16
C TRP A 374 3.42 -6.83 7.00
N GLN A 375 4.00 -6.87 5.79
CA GLN A 375 5.30 -6.25 5.52
C GLN A 375 5.28 -4.73 5.75
N ILE A 376 4.23 -4.05 5.29
CA ILE A 376 4.02 -2.61 5.50
C ILE A 376 3.98 -2.30 6.99
N THR A 377 3.22 -3.09 7.75
CA THR A 377 3.11 -2.95 9.22
C THR A 377 4.49 -3.05 9.89
N ILE A 378 5.27 -4.09 9.56
CA ILE A 378 6.60 -4.30 10.13
C ILE A 378 7.56 -3.17 9.75
N ASN A 379 7.55 -2.73 8.49
CA ASN A 379 8.39 -1.64 8.01
C ASN A 379 8.07 -0.32 8.73
N ALA A 380 6.77 -0.03 8.95
CA ALA A 380 6.33 1.18 9.64
C ALA A 380 6.79 1.21 11.11
N LEU A 381 6.78 0.05 11.80
CA LEU A 381 7.21 -0.05 13.19
C LEU A 381 8.75 -0.05 13.33
N ASN A 382 9.49 -0.70 12.42
CA ASN A 382 10.95 -0.80 12.48
C ASN A 382 11.67 0.56 12.39
N VAL A 383 11.06 1.55 11.71
CA VAL A 383 11.69 2.88 11.52
C VAL A 383 11.50 3.83 12.70
N ILE A 384 10.72 3.45 13.71
CA ILE A 384 10.50 4.28 14.91
C ILE A 384 11.81 4.31 15.73
N PRO A 385 12.38 5.49 16.02
CA PRO A 385 13.68 5.58 16.68
C PRO A 385 13.58 5.32 18.18
N GLN A 386 14.68 4.81 18.77
CA GLN A 386 14.80 4.55 20.22
C GLN A 386 14.57 5.77 21.11
N THR A 387 14.76 6.97 20.57
CA THR A 387 14.56 8.24 21.27
C THR A 387 13.08 8.65 21.37
N SER A 388 12.19 8.00 20.61
CA SER A 388 10.76 8.26 20.66
C SER A 388 10.09 7.46 21.79
N PRO A 389 9.24 8.09 22.61
CA PRO A 389 8.28 7.40 23.48
C PRO A 389 7.53 6.24 22.83
N ALA A 390 7.20 6.33 21.54
CA ALA A 390 6.52 5.30 20.78
C ALA A 390 7.33 4.01 20.59
N TYR A 391 8.65 4.04 20.83
CA TYR A 391 9.55 2.92 20.53
C TYR A 391 9.23 1.65 21.32
N GLN A 392 8.97 1.77 22.63
CA GLN A 392 8.74 0.60 23.48
C GLN A 392 7.52 -0.20 23.01
N GLU A 393 6.43 0.50 22.71
CA GLU A 393 5.22 -0.12 22.17
C GLU A 393 5.46 -0.69 20.77
N ALA A 394 6.18 0.02 19.91
CA ALA A 394 6.54 -0.49 18.58
C ALA A 394 7.34 -1.80 18.65
N GLN A 395 8.29 -1.91 19.57
CA GLN A 395 9.06 -3.14 19.76
C GLN A 395 8.21 -4.31 20.28
N GLN A 396 7.26 -4.04 21.18
CA GLN A 396 6.31 -5.07 21.64
C GLN A 396 5.45 -5.58 20.49
N LEU A 397 4.90 -4.69 19.66
CA LEU A 397 4.11 -5.07 18.48
C LEU A 397 4.94 -5.83 17.45
N LEU A 398 6.21 -5.48 17.26
CA LEU A 398 7.12 -6.21 16.36
C LEU A 398 7.34 -7.66 16.80
N LEU A 399 7.36 -7.94 18.11
CA LEU A 399 7.45 -9.31 18.62
C LEU A 399 6.21 -10.13 18.26
N GLU A 400 5.03 -9.51 18.25
CA GLU A 400 3.78 -10.17 17.89
C GLU A 400 3.60 -10.32 16.37
N TYR A 401 3.96 -9.30 15.59
CA TYR A 401 3.61 -9.22 14.16
C TYR A 401 4.62 -9.90 13.24
N LYS A 402 5.91 -9.98 13.62
CA LYS A 402 6.93 -10.68 12.80
C LYS A 402 6.58 -12.14 12.53
N PRO A 403 6.12 -12.94 13.52
CA PRO A 403 5.64 -14.29 13.28
C PRO A 403 4.46 -14.36 12.29
N LYS A 404 3.54 -13.40 12.31
CA LYS A 404 2.40 -13.35 11.38
C LYS A 404 2.85 -13.10 9.94
N LEU A 405 3.81 -12.19 9.73
CA LEU A 405 4.45 -12.01 8.43
C LEU A 405 5.14 -13.28 7.93
N ALA A 406 5.88 -13.98 8.81
CA ALA A 406 6.54 -15.23 8.45
C ALA A 406 5.51 -16.29 7.99
N ARG A 407 4.43 -16.48 8.77
CA ARG A 407 3.35 -17.39 8.39
C ARG A 407 2.70 -17.02 7.05
N ALA A 408 2.46 -15.73 6.80
CA ALA A 408 1.90 -15.28 5.54
C ALA A 408 2.82 -15.60 4.35
N ARG A 409 4.14 -15.43 4.50
CA ARG A 409 5.14 -15.80 3.48
C ARG A 409 5.18 -17.31 3.23
N ASP A 410 5.12 -18.09 4.29
CA ASP A 410 5.10 -19.56 4.19
C ASP A 410 3.84 -20.03 3.45
N ARG A 411 2.67 -19.44 3.76
CA ARG A 411 1.42 -19.72 3.04
C ARG A 411 1.51 -19.31 1.57
N VAL A 412 2.03 -18.13 1.24
CA VAL A 412 2.22 -17.72 -0.17
C VAL A 412 3.09 -18.73 -0.91
N THR A 413 4.22 -19.14 -0.33
CA THR A 413 5.13 -20.11 -0.94
C THR A 413 4.45 -21.45 -1.19
N LEU A 414 3.65 -21.92 -0.23
CA LEU A 414 2.86 -23.14 -0.35
C LEU A 414 1.84 -23.04 -1.49
N GLU A 415 1.11 -21.92 -1.59
CA GLU A 415 0.10 -21.73 -2.64
C GLU A 415 0.72 -21.52 -4.02
N GLU A 416 1.89 -20.88 -4.12
CA GLU A 416 2.63 -20.77 -5.39
C GLU A 416 3.08 -22.14 -5.91
N LEU A 417 3.60 -22.98 -5.01
CA LEU A 417 3.96 -24.35 -5.36
C LEU A 417 2.72 -25.17 -5.76
N GLY A 418 1.62 -25.03 -5.01
CA GLY A 418 0.33 -25.65 -5.33
C GLY A 418 -0.18 -25.24 -6.71
N ALA A 419 -0.17 -23.94 -7.02
CA ALA A 419 -0.59 -23.40 -8.31
C ALA A 419 0.26 -23.94 -9.46
N LYS A 420 1.58 -23.93 -9.29
CA LYS A 420 2.54 -24.45 -10.29
C LYS A 420 2.30 -25.93 -10.57
N ASN A 421 2.16 -26.73 -9.52
CA ASN A 421 1.90 -28.17 -9.65
C ASN A 421 0.55 -28.44 -10.32
N PHE A 422 -0.49 -27.65 -9.99
CA PHE A 422 -1.80 -27.74 -10.62
C PHE A 422 -1.78 -27.35 -12.11
N GLN A 423 -1.01 -26.32 -12.48
CA GLN A 423 -0.79 -25.94 -13.88
C GLN A 423 -0.05 -27.03 -14.66
N GLN A 424 0.98 -27.64 -14.04
CA GLN A 424 1.71 -28.76 -14.64
C GLN A 424 0.77 -29.96 -14.85
N LEU A 425 -0.01 -30.34 -13.84
CA LEU A 425 -1.06 -31.36 -13.92
C LEU A 425 -1.99 -31.11 -15.11
N SER A 426 -2.53 -29.90 -15.22
CA SER A 426 -3.46 -29.52 -16.28
C SER A 426 -2.84 -29.57 -17.68
N THR A 427 -1.54 -29.30 -17.77
CA THR A 427 -0.79 -29.36 -19.04
C THR A 427 -0.54 -30.81 -19.47
N ILE A 428 -0.13 -31.67 -18.54
CA ILE A 428 0.08 -33.10 -18.80
C ILE A 428 -1.24 -33.76 -19.24
N ALA A 429 -2.35 -33.46 -18.56
CA ALA A 429 -3.68 -33.97 -18.93
C ALA A 429 -4.11 -33.52 -20.35
N ARG A 430 -3.86 -32.26 -20.72
CA ARG A 430 -4.10 -31.78 -22.09
C ARG A 430 -3.24 -32.50 -23.12
N GLN A 431 -1.98 -32.80 -22.80
CA GLN A 431 -1.10 -33.57 -23.69
C GLN A 431 -1.60 -35.01 -23.85
N ALA A 432 -2.02 -35.66 -22.76
CA ALA A 432 -2.63 -37.00 -22.81
C ALA A 432 -3.82 -37.03 -23.78
N LYS A 433 -4.76 -36.10 -23.63
CA LYS A 433 -5.91 -35.95 -24.53
C LYS A 433 -5.50 -35.68 -25.98
N GLY A 434 -4.45 -34.88 -26.20
CA GLY A 434 -3.90 -34.64 -27.54
C GLY A 434 -3.29 -35.89 -28.17
N TYR A 435 -2.72 -36.80 -27.38
CA TYR A 435 -2.23 -38.09 -27.87
C TYR A 435 -3.37 -39.06 -28.20
N GLU A 436 -4.45 -39.07 -27.42
CA GLU A 436 -5.66 -39.85 -27.74
C GLU A 436 -6.26 -39.42 -29.09
N GLN A 437 -6.38 -38.11 -29.32
CA GLN A 437 -6.89 -37.57 -30.59
C GLN A 437 -6.04 -37.98 -31.80
N LYS A 438 -4.73 -38.20 -31.58
CA LYS A 438 -3.79 -38.67 -32.61
C LYS A 438 -3.68 -40.19 -32.68
N GLN A 439 -4.49 -40.93 -31.92
CA GLN A 439 -4.44 -42.40 -31.79
C GLN A 439 -3.07 -42.92 -31.31
N GLN A 440 -2.28 -42.08 -30.63
CA GLN A 440 -0.99 -42.45 -30.05
C GLN A 440 -1.19 -42.99 -28.63
N TRP A 441 -1.87 -44.13 -28.52
CA TRP A 441 -2.37 -44.67 -27.25
C TRP A 441 -1.29 -44.93 -26.21
N GLN A 442 -0.10 -45.36 -26.63
CA GLN A 442 1.01 -45.61 -25.71
C GLN A 442 1.48 -44.32 -25.02
N ALA A 443 1.57 -43.22 -25.75
CA ALA A 443 1.89 -41.92 -25.17
C ALA A 443 0.73 -41.41 -24.29
N ALA A 444 -0.52 -41.57 -24.73
CA ALA A 444 -1.68 -41.18 -23.94
C ALA A 444 -1.70 -41.84 -22.55
N VAL A 445 -1.47 -43.15 -22.47
CA VAL A 445 -1.38 -43.90 -21.21
C VAL A 445 -0.30 -43.33 -20.28
N ILE A 446 0.92 -43.14 -20.80
CA ILE A 446 2.05 -42.59 -20.03
C ILE A 446 1.69 -41.21 -19.45
N TYR A 447 1.12 -40.32 -20.27
CA TYR A 447 0.78 -38.97 -19.82
C TYR A 447 -0.42 -38.97 -18.85
N TRP A 448 -1.41 -39.84 -19.00
CA TRP A 448 -2.48 -39.97 -18.02
C TRP A 448 -2.00 -40.50 -16.66
N GLU A 449 -1.09 -41.47 -16.65
CA GLU A 449 -0.45 -41.94 -15.41
C GLU A 449 0.32 -40.81 -14.72
N GLN A 450 1.10 -40.04 -15.48
CA GLN A 450 1.81 -38.86 -14.97
C GLN A 450 0.84 -37.80 -14.43
N ALA A 451 -0.28 -37.54 -15.09
CA ALA A 451 -1.30 -36.62 -14.61
C ALA A 451 -1.88 -37.09 -13.26
N LEU A 452 -2.23 -38.38 -13.13
CA LEU A 452 -2.72 -38.91 -11.86
C LEU A 452 -1.67 -38.84 -10.74
N GLN A 453 -0.40 -39.08 -11.05
CA GLN A 453 0.68 -38.92 -10.07
C GLN A 453 0.85 -37.46 -9.64
N ALA A 454 0.84 -36.52 -10.60
CA ALA A 454 0.94 -35.09 -10.32
C ALA A 454 -0.24 -34.59 -9.47
N ALA A 455 -1.46 -35.07 -9.72
CA ALA A 455 -2.64 -34.73 -8.91
C ALA A 455 -2.48 -35.17 -7.44
N LYS A 456 -1.89 -36.35 -7.20
CA LYS A 456 -1.64 -36.88 -5.85
C LYS A 456 -0.51 -36.17 -5.10
N GLN A 457 0.40 -35.50 -5.81
CA GLN A 457 1.56 -34.81 -5.24
C GLN A 457 1.24 -33.39 -4.75
N ILE A 458 0.07 -32.84 -5.08
CA ILE A 458 -0.36 -31.53 -4.58
C ILE A 458 -0.66 -31.66 -3.08
N SER A 459 -0.01 -30.80 -2.27
CA SER A 459 -0.14 -30.80 -0.81
C SER A 459 -1.59 -30.58 -0.37
N ASN A 460 -2.03 -31.31 0.65
CA ASN A 460 -3.35 -31.16 1.26
C ASN A 460 -3.57 -29.81 1.97
N ASP A 461 -2.49 -29.12 2.33
CA ASP A 461 -2.54 -27.82 2.98
C ASP A 461 -2.74 -26.65 1.99
N SER A 462 -2.69 -26.92 0.68
CA SER A 462 -2.88 -25.93 -0.39
C SER A 462 -4.34 -25.84 -0.84
N LEU A 463 -4.75 -24.63 -1.22
CA LEU A 463 -6.06 -24.33 -1.80
C LEU A 463 -6.33 -25.09 -3.11
N TYR A 464 -5.29 -25.54 -3.81
CA TYR A 464 -5.42 -26.32 -5.06
C TYR A 464 -5.66 -27.82 -4.83
N TYR A 465 -5.58 -28.29 -3.59
CA TYR A 465 -5.74 -29.72 -3.28
C TYR A 465 -7.10 -30.26 -3.69
N SER A 466 -8.19 -29.63 -3.22
CA SER A 466 -9.55 -30.09 -3.49
C SER A 466 -9.87 -30.11 -4.98
N GLN A 467 -9.42 -29.08 -5.70
CA GLN A 467 -9.53 -28.99 -7.16
C GLN A 467 -8.79 -30.15 -7.83
N ALA A 468 -7.55 -30.44 -7.44
CA ALA A 468 -6.80 -31.56 -7.96
C ALA A 468 -7.44 -32.93 -7.67
N GLN A 469 -7.94 -33.13 -6.43
CA GLN A 469 -8.61 -34.36 -6.04
C GLN A 469 -9.89 -34.61 -6.84
N SER A 470 -10.65 -33.56 -7.16
CA SER A 470 -11.87 -33.66 -7.96
C SER A 470 -11.64 -34.18 -9.39
N LEU A 471 -10.41 -34.03 -9.92
CA LEU A 471 -10.04 -34.45 -11.27
C LEU A 471 -9.59 -35.93 -11.34
N ILE A 472 -9.21 -36.54 -10.21
CA ILE A 472 -8.70 -37.91 -10.17
C ILE A 472 -9.68 -38.94 -10.77
N PRO A 473 -10.99 -38.92 -10.48
CA PRO A 473 -11.93 -39.87 -11.08
C PRO A 473 -11.98 -39.76 -12.61
N ALA A 474 -12.04 -38.55 -13.14
CA ALA A 474 -12.08 -38.30 -14.58
C ALA A 474 -10.79 -38.76 -15.27
N TYR A 475 -9.63 -38.45 -14.71
CA TYR A 475 -8.34 -38.86 -15.26
C TYR A 475 -8.12 -40.38 -15.15
N SER A 476 -8.64 -41.02 -14.10
CA SER A 476 -8.59 -42.48 -13.95
C SER A 476 -9.45 -43.18 -15.01
N ALA A 477 -10.62 -42.61 -15.33
CA ALA A 477 -11.47 -43.12 -16.40
C ALA A 477 -10.79 -42.99 -17.78
N ALA A 478 -10.21 -41.81 -18.08
CA ALA A 478 -9.50 -41.57 -19.33
C ALA A 478 -8.26 -42.48 -19.48
N LEU A 479 -7.50 -42.70 -18.40
CA LEU A 479 -6.40 -43.67 -18.39
C LEU A 479 -6.89 -45.07 -18.76
N LYS A 480 -7.99 -45.52 -18.14
CA LYS A 480 -8.54 -46.85 -18.41
C LYS A 480 -8.99 -47.00 -19.86
N GLU A 481 -9.62 -45.96 -20.41
CA GLU A 481 -10.01 -45.92 -21.82
C GLU A 481 -8.79 -46.00 -22.76
N ALA A 482 -7.76 -45.21 -22.50
CA ALA A 482 -6.52 -45.22 -23.27
C ALA A 482 -5.79 -46.58 -23.19
N GLN A 483 -5.82 -47.25 -22.02
CA GLN A 483 -5.26 -48.59 -21.85
C GLN A 483 -6.01 -49.63 -22.71
N THR A 484 -7.35 -49.62 -22.68
CA THR A 484 -8.16 -50.51 -23.52
C THR A 484 -7.91 -50.27 -25.02
N LYS A 485 -7.79 -49.01 -25.45
CA LYS A 485 -7.48 -48.68 -26.84
C LYS A 485 -6.05 -49.07 -27.25
N LEU A 486 -5.08 -48.98 -26.33
CA LEU A 486 -3.71 -49.46 -26.57
C LEU A 486 -3.65 -50.97 -26.76
N GLU A 487 -4.37 -51.74 -25.94
CA GLU A 487 -4.46 -53.20 -26.07
C GLU A 487 -5.02 -53.59 -27.45
N LEU A 488 -6.09 -52.92 -27.89
CA LEU A 488 -6.67 -53.13 -29.22
C LEU A 488 -5.69 -52.79 -30.35
N ASP A 489 -5.01 -51.65 -30.27
CA ASP A 489 -4.05 -51.24 -31.31
C ASP A 489 -2.84 -52.19 -31.40
N ASN A 490 -2.38 -52.71 -30.26
CA ASN A 490 -1.32 -53.72 -30.22
C ASN A 490 -1.79 -55.05 -30.83
N ALA A 491 -3.02 -55.49 -30.52
CA ALA A 491 -3.60 -56.69 -31.12
C ALA A 491 -3.69 -56.56 -32.64
N TRP A 492 -4.18 -55.43 -33.16
CA TRP A 492 -4.23 -55.18 -34.60
C TRP A 492 -2.86 -55.10 -35.25
N ARG A 493 -1.86 -54.52 -34.58
CA ARG A 493 -0.48 -54.53 -35.09
C ARG A 493 0.04 -55.95 -35.26
N GLN A 494 -0.19 -56.83 -34.27
CA GLN A 494 0.17 -58.23 -34.39
C GLN A 494 -0.59 -58.93 -35.52
N THR A 495 -1.91 -58.72 -35.63
CA THR A 495 -2.72 -59.26 -36.73
C THR A 495 -2.20 -58.81 -38.10
N ARG A 496 -1.79 -57.55 -38.25
CA ARG A 496 -1.21 -57.05 -39.52
C ARG A 496 0.12 -57.72 -39.84
N VAL A 497 0.97 -57.98 -38.83
CA VAL A 497 2.24 -58.71 -39.02
C VAL A 497 1.97 -60.15 -39.46
N ASP A 498 1.02 -60.83 -38.83
CA ASP A 498 0.66 -62.20 -39.18
C ASP A 498 0.03 -62.26 -40.58
N LEU A 499 -0.86 -61.32 -40.93
CA LEU A 499 -1.44 -61.20 -42.27
C LEU A 499 -0.39 -60.89 -43.33
N GLU A 500 0.57 -60.00 -43.05
CA GLU A 500 1.65 -59.70 -44.00
C GLU A 500 2.49 -60.95 -44.27
N LYS A 501 2.83 -61.72 -43.23
CA LYS A 501 3.56 -62.99 -43.37
C LYS A 501 2.77 -64.03 -44.16
N THR A 502 1.45 -64.08 -44.00
CA THR A 502 0.57 -65.04 -44.70
C THR A 502 0.25 -64.61 -46.13
N CYS A 503 0.12 -63.31 -46.39
CA CYS A 503 -0.23 -62.76 -47.70
C CYS A 503 0.98 -62.50 -48.61
N SER A 504 2.20 -62.52 -48.08
CA SER A 504 3.43 -62.22 -48.82
C SER A 504 4.32 -63.47 -48.91
N SER A 505 4.36 -64.10 -50.09
CA SER A 505 5.32 -65.15 -50.45
C SER A 505 6.26 -64.67 -51.57
N ASN A 506 6.72 -65.55 -52.47
CA ASN A 506 7.42 -65.16 -53.70
C ASN A 506 6.56 -64.25 -54.61
N ILE A 507 5.24 -64.34 -54.48
CA ILE A 507 4.26 -63.42 -55.07
C ILE A 507 3.34 -62.91 -53.96
N ARG A 508 2.79 -61.70 -54.14
CA ARG A 508 1.78 -61.17 -53.22
C ARG A 508 0.47 -61.90 -53.47
N ILE A 509 0.02 -62.67 -52.48
CA ILE A 509 -1.17 -63.53 -52.55
C ILE A 509 -2.43 -62.71 -52.25
N CYS A 510 -2.33 -61.78 -51.29
CA CYS A 510 -3.45 -60.95 -50.89
C CYS A 510 -3.04 -59.53 -50.46
N ASN A 511 -4.02 -58.62 -50.53
CA ASN A 511 -4.04 -57.34 -49.86
C ASN A 511 -4.99 -57.41 -48.68
N PHE A 512 -4.73 -56.66 -47.60
CA PHE A 512 -5.59 -56.71 -46.42
C PHE A 512 -5.75 -55.35 -45.75
N THR A 513 -6.84 -55.21 -45.01
CA THR A 513 -7.09 -54.11 -44.07
C THR A 513 -7.60 -54.67 -42.75
N VAL A 514 -7.18 -54.07 -41.64
CA VAL A 514 -7.59 -54.46 -40.28
C VAL A 514 -8.05 -53.21 -39.55
N ASP A 515 -9.31 -53.20 -39.13
CA ASP A 515 -9.95 -52.15 -38.34
C ASP A 515 -11.01 -52.72 -37.36
N GLU A 516 -11.78 -51.85 -36.71
CA GLU A 516 -12.85 -52.23 -35.77
C GLU A 516 -13.96 -53.09 -36.40
N LYS A 517 -14.11 -53.08 -37.73
CA LYS A 517 -15.14 -53.83 -38.45
C LYS A 517 -14.70 -55.25 -38.83
N GLY A 518 -13.40 -55.53 -38.77
CA GLY A 518 -12.84 -56.86 -39.02
C GLY A 518 -11.58 -56.88 -39.87
N ILE A 519 -11.19 -58.10 -40.24
CA ILE A 519 -10.12 -58.38 -41.18
C ILE A 519 -10.74 -58.54 -42.57
N ILE A 520 -10.37 -57.65 -43.49
CA ILE A 520 -10.77 -57.74 -44.90
C ILE A 520 -9.56 -58.17 -45.70
N VAL A 521 -9.66 -59.30 -46.38
CA VAL A 521 -8.63 -59.86 -47.26
C VAL A 521 -9.14 -59.84 -48.69
N ARG A 522 -8.32 -59.36 -49.62
CA ARG A 522 -8.60 -59.34 -51.06
C ARG A 522 -7.53 -60.13 -51.78
N ILE A 523 -7.93 -61.17 -52.50
CA ILE A 523 -7.02 -61.97 -53.29
C ILE A 523 -6.51 -61.14 -54.48
N THR A 524 -5.22 -61.25 -54.78
CA THR A 524 -4.60 -60.51 -55.88
C THR A 524 -4.93 -61.17 -57.24
N PRO A 525 -5.04 -60.39 -58.33
CA PRO A 525 -5.25 -60.95 -59.67
C PRO A 525 -4.18 -61.96 -60.08
N GLU A 526 -2.92 -61.72 -59.68
CA GLU A 526 -1.78 -62.57 -60.03
C GLU A 526 -1.90 -63.97 -59.40
N TYR A 527 -2.37 -64.03 -58.15
CA TYR A 527 -2.59 -65.30 -57.47
C TYR A 527 -3.84 -66.03 -58.00
N GLU A 528 -4.90 -65.28 -58.32
CA GLU A 528 -6.13 -65.86 -58.87
C GLU A 528 -5.93 -66.45 -60.27
N GLN A 529 -5.07 -65.85 -61.11
CA GLN A 529 -4.66 -66.42 -62.39
C GLN A 529 -3.90 -67.74 -62.23
N LEU A 530 -3.03 -67.86 -61.21
CA LEU A 530 -2.33 -69.12 -60.93
C LEU A 530 -3.30 -70.22 -60.50
N LEU A 531 -4.29 -69.89 -59.68
CA LEU A 531 -5.37 -70.81 -59.31
C LEU A 531 -6.15 -71.27 -60.56
N GLN A 532 -6.57 -70.34 -61.43
CA GLN A 532 -7.34 -70.67 -62.65
C GLN A 532 -6.54 -71.46 -63.69
N ASN A 533 -5.26 -71.13 -63.90
CA ASN A 533 -4.39 -71.84 -64.83
C ASN A 533 -4.11 -73.26 -64.37
N SER A 534 -3.94 -73.49 -63.06
CA SER A 534 -3.77 -74.84 -62.50
C SER A 534 -5.00 -75.74 -62.62
N LEU A 535 -6.20 -75.15 -62.73
CA LEU A 535 -7.46 -75.86 -62.92
C LEU A 535 -7.78 -76.16 -64.40
N SER A 536 -7.06 -75.50 -65.33
CA SER A 536 -7.31 -75.56 -66.77
C SER A 536 -6.27 -76.38 -67.56
N GLU A 537 -5.22 -76.90 -66.91
CA GLU A 537 -4.24 -77.79 -67.55
C GLU A 537 -4.82 -79.21 -67.75
N ASP A 538 -4.90 -79.58 -69.03
CA ASP A 538 -5.51 -80.80 -69.54
C ASP A 538 -4.78 -82.08 -69.09
N THR A 539 -5.45 -82.85 -68.24
CA THR A 539 -5.51 -84.32 -68.03
C THR A 539 -4.41 -85.27 -68.55
N ASN A 540 -3.14 -84.89 -68.68
CA ASN A 540 -2.05 -85.85 -68.93
C ASN A 540 -0.76 -85.47 -68.18
N ASN A 541 -0.48 -86.23 -67.12
CA ASN A 541 0.80 -86.42 -66.41
C ASN A 541 1.22 -85.57 -65.20
N ASN A 542 0.48 -84.57 -64.71
CA ASN A 542 0.86 -83.84 -63.48
C ASN A 542 -0.28 -83.76 -62.45
N SER A 543 -0.68 -84.89 -61.88
CA SER A 543 -1.63 -84.95 -60.75
C SER A 543 -1.08 -84.34 -59.45
N GLY A 544 0.24 -84.16 -59.31
CA GLY A 544 0.87 -83.52 -58.16
C GLY A 544 0.66 -81.99 -58.10
N ALA A 545 0.82 -81.29 -59.22
CA ALA A 545 0.80 -79.82 -59.24
C ALA A 545 -0.60 -79.21 -58.97
N ILE A 546 -1.66 -79.87 -59.40
CA ILE A 546 -3.06 -79.45 -59.15
C ILE A 546 -3.42 -79.67 -57.67
N ALA A 547 -2.98 -80.79 -57.09
CA ALA A 547 -3.18 -81.07 -55.66
C ALA A 547 -2.41 -80.06 -54.80
N ASP A 548 -1.18 -79.71 -55.17
CA ASP A 548 -0.33 -78.77 -54.42
C ASP A 548 -0.92 -77.35 -54.35
N ILE A 549 -1.56 -76.86 -55.43
CA ILE A 549 -2.15 -75.50 -55.47
C ILE A 549 -3.52 -75.44 -54.78
N ALA A 550 -4.37 -76.47 -54.92
CA ALA A 550 -5.62 -76.56 -54.16
C ALA A 550 -5.37 -76.69 -52.65
N ASN A 551 -4.36 -77.50 -52.26
CA ASN A 551 -3.89 -77.59 -50.88
C ASN A 551 -3.33 -76.26 -50.38
N HIS A 552 -2.68 -75.48 -51.23
CA HIS A 552 -2.18 -74.14 -50.88
C HIS A 552 -3.32 -73.15 -50.62
N TRP A 553 -4.39 -73.14 -51.41
CA TRP A 553 -5.57 -72.32 -51.12
C TRP A 553 -6.23 -72.69 -49.79
N GLN A 554 -6.40 -73.99 -49.55
CA GLN A 554 -7.00 -74.49 -48.32
C GLN A 554 -6.13 -74.14 -47.09
N GLY A 555 -4.80 -74.28 -47.20
CA GLY A 555 -3.86 -73.86 -46.16
C GLY A 555 -3.84 -72.34 -45.92
N LEU A 556 -3.97 -71.54 -46.98
CA LEU A 556 -4.10 -70.09 -46.86
C LEU A 556 -5.39 -69.69 -46.13
N GLN A 557 -6.52 -70.28 -46.53
CA GLN A 557 -7.82 -70.03 -45.90
C GLN A 557 -7.79 -70.41 -44.41
N GLU A 558 -7.21 -71.56 -44.07
CA GLU A 558 -7.07 -72.02 -42.69
C GLU A 558 -6.15 -71.11 -41.87
N ALA A 559 -5.02 -70.66 -42.44
CA ALA A 559 -4.15 -69.69 -41.79
C ALA A 559 -4.86 -68.35 -41.52
N LEU A 560 -5.64 -67.84 -42.48
CA LEU A 560 -6.44 -66.62 -42.30
C LEU A 560 -7.54 -66.79 -41.25
N ILE A 561 -8.17 -67.97 -41.17
CA ILE A 561 -9.13 -68.32 -40.12
C ILE A 561 -8.46 -68.29 -38.75
N VAL A 562 -7.30 -68.94 -38.59
CA VAL A 562 -6.54 -68.94 -37.33
C VAL A 562 -6.12 -67.53 -36.92
N ILE A 563 -5.69 -66.69 -37.87
CA ILE A 563 -5.36 -65.28 -37.59
C ILE A 563 -6.61 -64.51 -37.11
N SER A 564 -7.76 -64.75 -37.73
CA SER A 564 -9.05 -64.17 -37.31
C SER A 564 -9.49 -64.65 -35.93
N GLU A 565 -9.28 -65.93 -35.60
CA GLU A 565 -9.56 -66.51 -34.28
C GLU A 565 -8.68 -65.88 -33.20
N ASN A 566 -7.38 -65.83 -33.45
CA ASN A 566 -6.42 -65.24 -32.52
C ASN A 566 -6.70 -63.76 -32.27
N ALA A 567 -7.16 -63.03 -33.30
CA ALA A 567 -7.54 -61.63 -33.19
C ALA A 567 -8.97 -61.41 -32.66
N SER A 568 -9.80 -62.47 -32.59
CA SER A 568 -11.24 -62.39 -32.31
C SER A 568 -11.98 -61.36 -33.20
N LEU A 569 -11.60 -61.28 -34.47
CA LEU A 569 -12.18 -60.35 -35.46
C LEU A 569 -12.90 -61.12 -36.57
N PRO A 570 -14.02 -60.60 -37.10
CA PRO A 570 -14.65 -61.19 -38.28
C PRO A 570 -13.72 -61.12 -39.49
N LEU A 571 -13.76 -62.16 -40.33
CA LEU A 571 -12.94 -62.32 -41.52
C LEU A 571 -13.82 -62.27 -42.78
N PHE A 572 -13.45 -61.41 -43.71
CA PHE A 572 -14.08 -61.27 -45.01
C PHE A 572 -13.03 -61.48 -46.08
N ILE A 573 -13.17 -62.53 -46.90
CA ILE A 573 -12.28 -62.79 -48.03
C ILE A 573 -13.02 -62.48 -49.33
N TYR A 574 -12.42 -61.64 -50.16
CA TYR A 574 -12.92 -61.24 -51.47
C TYR A 574 -12.01 -61.73 -52.59
N ASN A 575 -12.60 -62.13 -53.72
CA ASN A 575 -11.84 -62.37 -54.97
C ASN A 575 -11.44 -61.04 -55.65
N ASN A 576 -10.74 -61.12 -56.79
CA ASN A 576 -10.32 -59.93 -57.56
C ASN A 576 -11.51 -59.10 -58.12
N GLN A 577 -12.71 -59.69 -58.19
CA GLN A 577 -13.97 -59.04 -58.62
C GLN A 577 -14.73 -58.38 -57.46
N ASN A 578 -14.14 -58.31 -56.26
CA ASN A 578 -14.78 -57.84 -55.02
C ASN A 578 -16.04 -58.63 -54.62
N GLN A 579 -16.14 -59.90 -55.02
CA GLN A 579 -17.18 -60.81 -54.54
C GLN A 579 -16.68 -61.51 -53.29
N VAL A 580 -17.55 -61.61 -52.27
CA VAL A 580 -17.24 -62.36 -51.05
C VAL A 580 -17.15 -63.84 -51.40
N ILE A 581 -15.96 -64.42 -51.21
CA ILE A 581 -15.71 -65.85 -51.40
C ILE A 581 -15.70 -66.60 -50.06
N TYR A 582 -15.47 -65.90 -48.96
CA TYR A 582 -15.58 -66.48 -47.62
C TYR A 582 -15.94 -65.39 -46.60
N LEU A 583 -16.81 -65.76 -45.66
CA LEU A 583 -17.23 -64.91 -44.55
C LEU A 583 -17.19 -65.73 -43.27
N ARG A 584 -16.59 -65.16 -42.23
CA ARG A 584 -16.61 -65.71 -40.88
C ARG A 584 -16.88 -64.58 -39.89
N THR A 585 -17.95 -64.71 -39.13
CA THR A 585 -18.19 -63.91 -37.93
C THR A 585 -17.75 -64.72 -36.71
N PRO A 586 -17.05 -64.10 -35.74
CA PRO A 586 -16.53 -64.80 -34.56
C PRO A 586 -17.63 -65.37 -33.67
#